data_AF-A0A832STY6-F1
#
_entry.id   AF-A0A832STY6-F1
#
_cell.length_a   1.000
_cell.length_b   1.000
_cell.length_c   1.000
_cell.angle_alpha   90.00
_cell.angle_beta   90.00
_cell.angle_gamma   90.00
#
_symmetry.space_group_name_H-M   'P 1'
#
loop_
_entity.id
_entity.type
_entity.pdbx_description
1 polymer ?
#
loop_
_entity_poly.entity_id
_entity_poly.type
_entity_poly.pdbx_seq_one_letter_code
_entity_poly.pdbx_strand_id
1 'polypeptide(L)'
;GNKVEDFGIGFYTKYGDGGVDISPIADLYKTEVFELSEHLNINNEILIAKPTDGLWDDERTDEDQIEATYSELEWAMKQKDFGKSSLEFQGREKEVFDILIKLNKQNLHKMSPIPVYLIPEELK
;
A
#
# COMPACT_ATOMS: atom_id res chain seq x y z
N GLY A 1 8.36 -0.08 1.41
CA GLY A 1 7.42 -0.99 2.10
C GLY A 1 7.15 -2.22 1.26
N ASN A 2 6.04 -2.88 1.54
CA ASN A 2 5.54 -4.02 0.76
C ASN A 2 4.60 -3.54 -0.37
N LYS A 3 4.13 -4.47 -1.21
CA LYS A 3 3.30 -4.17 -2.38
C LYS A 3 2.00 -3.43 -2.05
N VAL A 4 1.35 -3.78 -0.95
CA VAL A 4 0.07 -3.16 -0.54
C VAL A 4 0.29 -1.70 -0.16
N GLU A 5 1.28 -1.43 0.69
CA GLU A 5 1.64 -0.09 1.16
C GLU A 5 2.16 0.78 0.01
N ASP A 6 3.18 0.33 -0.72
CA ASP A 6 3.91 1.15 -1.68
C ASP A 6 3.14 1.36 -2.98
N PHE A 7 2.45 0.34 -3.49
CA PHE A 7 1.86 0.35 -4.84
C PHE A 7 0.35 0.11 -4.85
N GLY A 8 -0.19 -0.48 -3.77
CA GLY A 8 -1.62 -0.64 -3.56
C GLY A 8 -2.28 0.68 -3.19
N ILE A 9 -1.96 1.22 -2.01
CA ILE A 9 -2.65 2.38 -1.43
C ILE A 9 -1.77 3.62 -1.23
N GLY A 10 -0.45 3.51 -1.36
CA GLY A 10 0.48 4.63 -1.16
C GLY A 10 0.63 5.05 0.29
N PHE A 11 0.58 4.07 1.21
CA PHE A 11 0.66 4.23 2.65
C PHE A 11 2.11 4.22 3.13
N TYR A 12 2.81 5.30 2.80
CA TYR A 12 4.19 5.57 3.19
C TYR A 12 4.46 7.08 3.09
N THR A 13 5.53 7.55 3.72
CA THR A 13 6.00 8.93 3.59
C THR A 13 6.89 9.06 2.37
N LYS A 14 6.46 9.90 1.40
CA LYS A 14 7.26 10.19 0.20
C LYS A 14 8.56 10.88 0.61
N TYR A 15 9.70 10.33 0.17
CA TYR A 15 11.05 10.76 0.59
C TYR A 15 11.38 10.55 2.08
N GLY A 16 10.51 9.87 2.83
CA GLY A 16 10.81 9.33 4.16
C GLY A 16 11.21 7.87 4.03
N ASP A 17 10.41 6.98 4.60
CA ASP A 17 10.54 5.52 4.48
C ASP A 17 10.40 5.02 3.03
N GLY A 18 9.68 5.75 2.17
CA GLY A 18 9.62 5.47 0.73
C GLY A 18 10.83 5.96 -0.09
N GLY A 19 11.79 6.66 0.52
CA GLY A 19 12.98 7.20 -0.15
C GLY A 19 14.14 6.19 -0.20
N VAL A 20 14.06 5.20 -1.09
CA VAL A 20 15.05 4.11 -1.18
C VAL A 20 15.62 3.92 -2.59
N ASP A 21 16.82 3.35 -2.68
CA ASP A 21 17.42 2.94 -3.97
C ASP A 21 16.79 1.63 -4.50
N ILE A 22 16.55 0.68 -3.59
CA ILE A 22 15.96 -0.64 -3.88
C ILE A 22 14.98 -1.00 -2.77
N SER A 23 13.79 -1.48 -3.14
CA SER A 23 12.79 -1.99 -2.19
C SER A 23 12.61 -3.51 -2.41
N PRO A 24 13.33 -4.37 -1.66
CA PRO A 24 13.47 -5.80 -1.99
C PRO A 24 12.21 -6.65 -1.77
N ILE A 25 11.26 -6.13 -0.99
CA ILE A 25 9.99 -6.81 -0.66
C ILE A 25 8.77 -6.10 -1.27
N ALA A 26 8.98 -5.12 -2.13
CA ALA A 26 7.91 -4.28 -2.66
C ALA A 26 6.99 -5.01 -3.66
N ASP A 27 7.40 -6.19 -4.12
CA ASP A 27 6.56 -7.07 -4.93
C ASP A 27 5.82 -8.13 -4.09
N LEU A 28 6.07 -8.19 -2.78
CA LEU A 28 5.36 -9.08 -1.87
C LEU A 28 4.15 -8.39 -1.27
N TYR A 29 3.02 -9.08 -1.23
CA TYR A 29 1.88 -8.72 -0.41
C TYR A 29 2.24 -8.79 1.10
N LYS A 30 1.42 -8.17 1.96
CA LYS A 30 1.71 -8.17 3.41
C LYS A 30 1.67 -9.59 3.96
N THR A 31 0.70 -10.40 3.52
CA THR A 31 0.61 -11.82 3.87
C THR A 31 1.85 -12.61 3.46
N GLU A 32 2.40 -12.36 2.27
CA GLU A 32 3.63 -13.00 1.79
C GLU A 32 4.87 -12.55 2.59
N VAL A 33 4.89 -11.31 3.09
CA VAL A 33 5.93 -10.84 4.02
C VAL A 33 5.84 -11.58 5.36
N PHE A 34 4.64 -11.85 5.87
CA PHE A 34 4.46 -12.66 7.08
C PHE A 34 4.94 -14.11 6.88
N GLU A 35 4.55 -14.76 5.78
CA GLU A 35 5.02 -16.12 5.44
C GLU A 35 6.55 -16.19 5.32
N LEU A 36 7.16 -15.20 4.66
CA LEU A 36 8.61 -15.10 4.57
C LEU A 36 9.27 -14.92 5.94
N SER A 37 8.64 -14.13 6.82
CA SER A 37 9.16 -13.88 8.17
C SER A 37 9.11 -15.14 9.05
N GLU A 38 8.07 -15.95 8.93
CA GLU A 38 8.00 -17.27 9.56
C GLU A 38 9.10 -18.20 9.05
N HIS A 39 9.31 -18.24 7.72
CA HIS A 39 10.36 -19.06 7.12
C HIS A 39 11.77 -18.66 7.59
N LEU A 40 12.01 -17.37 7.79
CA LEU A 40 13.27 -16.83 8.30
C LEU A 40 13.42 -16.95 9.82
N ASN A 41 12.45 -17.52 10.53
CA ASN A 41 12.40 -17.64 11.98
C ASN A 41 12.55 -16.29 12.69
N ILE A 42 11.86 -15.25 12.18
CA ILE A 42 11.76 -13.97 12.88
C ILE A 42 11.09 -14.18 14.24
N ASN A 43 11.51 -13.40 15.23
CA ASN A 43 11.04 -13.55 16.61
C ASN A 43 9.51 -13.38 16.71
N ASN A 44 8.84 -14.26 17.45
CA ASN A 44 7.38 -14.33 17.48
C ASN A 44 6.73 -13.03 17.98
N GLU A 45 7.40 -12.31 18.88
CA GLU A 45 6.95 -10.99 19.37
C GLU A 45 6.80 -9.96 18.24
N ILE A 46 7.60 -10.05 17.17
CA ILE A 46 7.51 -9.19 15.99
C ILE A 46 6.35 -9.64 15.09
N LEU A 47 6.15 -10.96 14.94
CA LEU A 47 5.10 -11.51 14.08
C LEU A 47 3.69 -11.22 14.60
N ILE A 48 3.49 -11.24 15.92
CA ILE A 48 2.18 -10.99 16.54
C ILE A 48 1.89 -9.51 16.79
N ALA A 49 2.90 -8.65 16.65
CA ALA A 49 2.72 -7.22 16.81
C ALA A 49 1.77 -6.70 15.73
N LYS A 50 0.78 -5.91 16.14
CA LYS A 50 -0.12 -5.25 15.17
C LYS A 50 0.69 -4.24 14.36
N PRO A 51 0.52 -4.18 13.02
CA PRO A 51 1.16 -3.16 12.19
C PRO A 51 0.77 -1.74 12.63
N THR A 52 1.77 -0.90 12.84
CA THR A 52 1.63 0.53 13.15
C THR A 52 2.69 1.34 12.41
N ASP A 53 2.35 2.58 12.02
CA ASP A 53 3.28 3.52 11.37
C ASP A 53 4.32 4.13 12.34
N GLY A 54 4.04 4.06 13.65
CA GLY A 54 4.88 4.63 14.71
C GLY A 54 5.03 6.15 14.65
N LEU A 55 4.14 6.86 13.95
CA LEU A 55 4.21 8.31 13.75
C LEU A 55 3.44 9.11 14.81
N TRP A 56 2.49 8.48 15.47
CA TRP A 56 1.64 9.10 16.49
C TRP A 56 1.71 8.31 17.78
N ASP A 57 1.65 9.02 18.91
CA ASP A 57 1.52 8.41 20.25
C ASP A 57 0.09 7.86 20.50
N ASP A 58 -0.73 7.73 19.45
CA ASP A 58 -2.05 7.14 19.56
C ASP A 58 -2.02 5.63 19.26
N GLU A 59 -3.00 4.90 19.79
CA GLU A 59 -3.05 3.44 19.68
C GLU A 59 -3.57 2.95 18.31
N ARG A 60 -3.70 3.83 17.31
CA ARG A 60 -4.31 3.46 16.03
C ARG A 60 -3.35 2.61 15.20
N THR A 61 -3.85 1.47 14.75
CA THR A 61 -3.12 0.58 13.85
C THR A 61 -3.22 1.04 12.41
N ASP A 62 -2.38 0.50 11.53
CA ASP A 62 -2.47 0.77 10.09
C ASP A 62 -3.88 0.49 9.56
N GLU A 63 -4.47 -0.64 9.95
CA GLU A 63 -5.80 -1.06 9.50
C GLU A 63 -6.90 -0.12 10.02
N ASP A 64 -6.73 0.47 11.21
CA ASP A 64 -7.65 1.49 11.73
C ASP A 64 -7.57 2.79 10.91
N GLN A 65 -6.37 3.18 10.47
CA GLN A 65 -6.18 4.37 9.64
C GLN A 65 -6.68 4.17 8.20
N ILE A 66 -6.52 2.95 7.68
CA ILE A 66 -6.90 2.57 6.32
C ILE A 66 -8.42 2.26 6.22
N GLU A 67 -9.04 1.87 7.33
CA GLU A 67 -10.42 1.34 7.41
C GLU A 67 -10.62 0.00 6.66
N ALA A 68 -9.51 -0.71 6.39
CA ALA A 68 -9.49 -2.02 5.76
C ALA A 68 -8.29 -2.84 6.24
N THR A 69 -8.47 -4.16 6.30
CA THR A 69 -7.39 -5.09 6.63
C THR A 69 -6.46 -5.30 5.43
N TYR A 70 -5.23 -5.75 5.70
CA TYR A 70 -4.30 -6.09 4.62
C TYR A 70 -4.85 -7.18 3.69
N SER A 71 -5.45 -8.24 4.23
CA SER A 71 -6.06 -9.31 3.43
C SER A 71 -7.19 -8.82 2.54
N GLU A 72 -7.99 -7.86 3.01
CA GLU A 72 -9.05 -7.21 2.24
C GLU A 72 -8.47 -6.37 1.08
N LEU A 73 -7.43 -5.59 1.35
CA LEU A 73 -6.76 -4.80 0.30
C LEU A 73 -6.08 -5.69 -0.75
N GLU A 74 -5.45 -6.79 -0.32
CA GLU A 74 -4.85 -7.76 -1.24
C GLU A 74 -5.90 -8.40 -2.14
N TRP A 75 -7.07 -8.74 -1.61
CA TRP A 75 -8.22 -9.19 -2.41
C TRP A 75 -8.63 -8.12 -3.43
N ALA A 76 -8.79 -6.87 -3.00
CA ALA A 76 -9.21 -5.78 -3.88
C ALA A 76 -8.18 -5.48 -4.98
N MET A 77 -6.88 -5.57 -4.66
CA MET A 77 -5.80 -5.43 -5.63
C MET A 77 -5.88 -6.51 -6.70
N LYS A 78 -6.07 -7.77 -6.30
CA LYS A 78 -6.26 -8.89 -7.25
C LYS A 78 -7.48 -8.67 -8.14
N GLN A 79 -8.60 -8.22 -7.58
CA GLN A 79 -9.80 -7.92 -8.37
C GLN A 79 -9.56 -6.78 -9.37
N LYS A 80 -8.86 -5.72 -8.95
CA LYS A 80 -8.47 -4.61 -9.82
C LYS A 80 -7.58 -5.09 -10.97
N ASP A 81 -6.62 -5.97 -10.69
CA ASP A 81 -5.73 -6.55 -11.69
C ASP A 81 -6.49 -7.45 -12.70
N PHE A 82 -7.59 -8.08 -12.28
CA PHE A 82 -8.52 -8.76 -13.19
C PHE A 82 -9.42 -7.81 -13.99
N GLY A 83 -9.24 -6.49 -13.87
CA GLY A 83 -10.02 -5.49 -14.59
C GLY A 83 -11.43 -5.30 -14.04
N LYS A 84 -11.69 -5.73 -12.81
CA LYS A 84 -12.99 -5.57 -12.15
C LYS A 84 -13.25 -4.13 -11.77
N SER A 85 -14.54 -3.79 -11.70
CA SER A 85 -15.01 -2.49 -11.24
C SER A 85 -15.80 -2.59 -9.95
N SER A 86 -15.82 -1.49 -9.18
CA SER A 86 -16.59 -1.37 -7.94
C SER A 86 -18.11 -1.65 -8.11
N LEU A 87 -18.64 -1.56 -9.34
CA LEU A 87 -20.05 -1.85 -9.63
C LEU A 87 -20.36 -3.36 -9.60
N GLU A 88 -19.34 -4.22 -9.65
CA GLU A 88 -19.49 -5.68 -9.61
C GLU A 88 -19.56 -6.25 -8.20
N PHE A 89 -19.32 -5.42 -7.17
CA PHE A 89 -19.27 -5.83 -5.77
C PHE A 89 -20.41 -5.20 -4.96
N GLN A 90 -20.72 -5.79 -3.80
CA GLN A 90 -21.70 -5.28 -2.85
C GLN A 90 -21.19 -5.41 -1.41
N GLY A 91 -21.76 -4.65 -0.47
CA GLY A 91 -21.38 -4.71 0.95
C GLY A 91 -19.89 -4.42 1.18
N ARG A 92 -19.25 -5.20 2.07
CA ARG A 92 -17.86 -4.99 2.49
C ARG A 92 -16.86 -5.05 1.34
N GLU A 93 -17.05 -5.97 0.39
CA GLU A 93 -16.20 -6.09 -0.80
C GLU A 93 -16.21 -4.80 -1.63
N LYS A 94 -17.39 -4.19 -1.79
CA LYS A 94 -17.52 -2.90 -2.48
C LYS A 94 -16.80 -1.78 -1.73
N GLU A 95 -17.03 -1.69 -0.41
CA GLU A 95 -16.41 -0.68 0.44
C GLU A 95 -14.89 -0.74 0.37
N VAL A 96 -14.30 -1.93 0.55
CA VAL A 96 -12.85 -2.15 0.49
C VAL A 96 -12.31 -1.82 -0.90
N PHE A 97 -13.00 -2.23 -1.96
CA PHE A 97 -12.58 -1.90 -3.32
C PHE A 97 -12.60 -0.37 -3.55
N ASP A 98 -13.62 0.32 -3.06
CA ASP A 98 -13.71 1.78 -3.12
C ASP A 98 -12.62 2.47 -2.29
N ILE A 99 -12.26 1.94 -1.11
CA ILE A 99 -11.13 2.40 -0.29
C ILE A 99 -9.82 2.28 -1.08
N LEU A 100 -9.53 1.11 -1.65
CA LEU A 100 -8.33 0.87 -2.46
C LEU A 100 -8.23 1.89 -3.59
N ILE A 101 -9.30 2.03 -4.40
CA ILE A 101 -9.30 2.92 -5.57
C ILE A 101 -9.14 4.38 -5.14
N LYS A 102 -9.83 4.80 -4.09
CA LYS A 102 -9.73 6.16 -3.54
C LYS A 102 -8.32 6.48 -3.09
N LEU A 103 -7.73 5.65 -2.22
CA LEU A 103 -6.38 5.84 -1.68
C LEU A 103 -5.32 5.79 -2.79
N ASN A 104 -5.38 4.78 -3.67
CA ASN A 104 -4.46 4.65 -4.79
C ASN A 104 -4.48 5.90 -5.68
N LYS A 105 -5.68 6.39 -6.04
CA LYS A 105 -5.83 7.59 -6.87
C LYS A 105 -5.29 8.85 -6.17
N GLN A 106 -5.58 9.01 -4.89
CA GLN A 106 -5.11 10.16 -4.10
C GLN A 106 -3.59 10.16 -3.93
N ASN A 107 -2.98 8.98 -3.76
CA ASN A 107 -1.56 8.82 -3.48
C ASN A 107 -0.71 8.49 -4.72
N LEU A 108 -1.29 8.49 -5.92
CA LEU A 108 -0.57 8.16 -7.16
C LEU A 108 0.68 9.03 -7.38
N HIS A 109 0.68 10.27 -6.87
CA HIS A 109 1.83 11.18 -6.92
C HIS A 109 3.05 10.68 -6.13
N LYS A 110 2.90 9.67 -5.25
CA LYS A 110 4.01 9.04 -4.53
C LYS A 110 4.67 7.93 -5.36
N MET A 111 3.92 7.29 -6.24
CA MET A 111 4.35 6.15 -7.07
C MET A 111 4.83 6.57 -8.46
N SER A 112 4.24 7.64 -9.01
CA SER A 112 4.65 8.19 -10.30
C SER A 112 5.95 8.98 -10.20
N PRO A 113 6.78 8.99 -11.27
CA PRO A 113 7.92 9.91 -11.35
C PRO A 113 7.51 11.35 -11.12
N ILE A 114 8.45 12.16 -10.61
CA ILE A 114 8.24 13.59 -10.41
C ILE A 114 7.83 14.20 -11.77
N PRO A 115 6.66 14.86 -11.87
CA PRO A 115 6.26 15.48 -13.12
C PRO A 115 7.24 16.60 -13.46
N VAL A 116 7.80 16.56 -14.67
CA VAL A 116 8.70 17.58 -15.19
C VAL A 116 7.96 18.38 -16.24
N TYR A 117 7.98 19.71 -16.11
CA TYR A 117 7.53 20.58 -17.17
C TYR A 117 8.55 20.55 -18.32
N LEU A 118 8.12 20.07 -19.49
CA LEU A 118 8.93 20.08 -20.69
C LEU A 118 8.79 21.45 -21.35
N ILE A 119 9.81 22.28 -21.18
CA ILE A 119 9.90 23.58 -21.86
C ILE A 119 9.90 23.32 -23.37
N PRO A 120 9.02 23.99 -24.16
CA PRO A 120 9.07 23.94 -25.61
C PRO A 120 10.47 24.29 -26.13
N GLU A 121 10.97 23.60 -27.16
CA GLU A 121 12.34 23.78 -27.64
C GLU A 121 12.62 25.22 -28.10
N GLU A 122 11.61 25.93 -28.60
CA GLU A 122 11.72 27.34 -28.98
C GLU A 122 11.95 28.31 -27.80
N LEU A 123 11.71 27.86 -26.56
CA LEU A 123 11.91 28.61 -25.32
C LEU A 123 13.11 28.13 -24.49
N LYS A 124 13.83 27.09 -24.94
CA LYS A 124 15.09 26.62 -24.32
C LYS A 124 16.29 27.39 -24.85
#